data_AF-A0A420IS65-F1
#
_entry.id   AF-A0A420IS65-F1
#
_cell.length_a   1.000
_cell.length_b   1.000
_cell.length_c   1.000
_cell.angle_alpha   90.00
_cell.angle_beta   90.00
_cell.angle_gamma   90.00
#
_symmetry.space_group_name_H-M   'P 1'
#
loop_
_entity.id
_entity.type
_entity.pdbx_description
1 polymer ?
#
loop_
_entity_poly.entity_id
_entity_poly.type
_entity_poly.pdbx_seq_one_letter_code
_entity_poly.pdbx_strand_id
1 'polypeptide(L)'
;MSSTIYPYLSEEKLKIAEKESAAKELSWLLGSFEETFLALKNGIEECHALFAPAHRGSTLVLSSPRSESIKGHITRVGSQIIKGTINLRLRTHAPLNLMISPISSDAKTKIDGLSLSSLSTLCKLLDQSLECLESTRFPVADTGAEQTATSLDINSDSSHIFSQLRLLHSSFQESLLILKGSDPPSKSGPSDKTSHYAKAWHLEPLQSDLFIPELPSTLALDISIRECSLLLTIRVLEPCSQSQTLSSIFLTGIGVQRRLEHDEMNHEFLYRGEMVRVKEKCQIESSADPCLLSCAAKLQVLERSVLGAMEALRTVLDCEEEE
;
A
#
# COMPACT_ATOMS: atom_id res chain seq x y z
N MET A 1 -38.88 19.74 10.41
CA MET A 1 -40.04 19.43 11.29
C MET A 1 -40.81 20.71 11.62
N SER A 2 -42.15 20.69 11.39
CA SER A 2 -43.23 21.52 11.96
C SER A 2 -43.46 23.02 11.65
N SER A 3 -42.97 23.59 10.54
CA SER A 3 -43.41 24.94 10.10
C SER A 3 -44.84 24.98 9.53
N THR A 4 -45.41 23.80 9.24
CA THR A 4 -46.82 23.61 8.87
C THR A 4 -47.79 23.74 10.04
N ILE A 5 -47.31 23.62 11.28
CA ILE A 5 -48.16 23.55 12.48
C ILE A 5 -48.21 24.90 13.21
N TYR A 6 -47.08 25.58 13.44
CA TYR A 6 -47.03 26.92 14.00
C TYR A 6 -45.61 27.53 13.99
N PRO A 7 -45.43 28.85 13.75
CA PRO A 7 -46.39 29.77 13.14
C PRO A 7 -46.62 29.40 11.67
N TYR A 8 -47.86 29.56 11.19
CA TYR A 8 -48.17 29.34 9.78
C TYR A 8 -47.45 30.39 8.93
N LEU A 9 -46.50 29.92 8.11
CA LEU A 9 -45.76 30.74 7.15
C LEU A 9 -46.38 30.55 5.75
N SER A 10 -46.39 31.61 4.94
CA SER A 10 -46.73 31.45 3.51
C SER A 10 -45.70 30.55 2.82
N GLU A 11 -46.06 29.87 1.74
CA GLU A 11 -45.13 28.96 1.01
C GLU A 11 -43.79 29.63 0.66
N GLU A 12 -43.81 30.91 0.30
CA GLU A 12 -42.59 31.67 0.03
C GLU A 12 -41.73 31.86 1.29
N LYS A 13 -42.35 32.15 2.44
CA LYS A 13 -41.64 32.30 3.71
C LYS A 13 -41.18 30.96 4.28
N LEU A 14 -41.91 29.87 4.01
CA LEU A 14 -41.49 28.51 4.36
C LEU A 14 -40.20 28.15 3.64
N LYS A 15 -40.13 28.36 2.33
CA LYS A 15 -38.92 28.09 1.54
C LYS A 15 -37.72 28.91 2.00
N ILE A 16 -37.92 30.16 2.41
CA ILE A 16 -36.86 30.99 2.97
C ILE A 16 -36.40 30.43 4.32
N ALA A 17 -37.32 30.10 5.22
CA ALA A 17 -37.00 29.54 6.53
C ALA A 17 -36.32 28.16 6.44
N GLU A 18 -36.72 27.31 5.48
CA GLU A 18 -36.07 26.03 5.20
C GLU A 18 -34.64 26.23 4.73
N LYS A 19 -34.40 27.14 3.79
CA LYS A 19 -33.03 27.47 3.32
C LYS A 19 -32.15 28.03 4.44
N GLU A 20 -32.71 28.88 5.29
CA GLU A 20 -32.00 29.40 6.46
C GLU A 20 -31.69 28.31 7.49
N SER A 21 -32.60 27.34 7.70
CA SER A 21 -32.35 26.19 8.58
C SER A 21 -31.25 25.31 8.01
N ALA A 22 -31.35 24.95 6.73
CA ALA A 22 -30.36 24.11 6.04
C ALA A 22 -28.95 24.73 6.09
N ALA A 23 -28.84 26.05 5.85
CA ALA A 23 -27.55 26.74 5.93
C ALA A 23 -26.95 26.72 7.35
N LYS A 24 -27.78 26.79 8.40
CA LYS A 24 -27.34 26.69 9.80
C LYS A 24 -26.96 25.26 10.19
N GLU A 25 -27.72 24.27 9.73
CA GLU A 25 -27.42 22.86 9.95
C GLU A 25 -26.09 22.49 9.28
N LEU A 26 -25.87 22.97 8.06
CA LEU A 26 -24.63 22.78 7.32
C LEU A 26 -23.45 23.47 8.03
N SER A 27 -23.59 24.72 8.47
CA SER A 27 -22.49 25.40 9.18
C SER A 27 -22.16 24.71 10.50
N TRP A 28 -23.17 24.23 11.23
CA TRP A 28 -22.96 23.43 12.45
C TRP A 28 -22.24 22.11 12.16
N LEU A 29 -22.65 21.40 11.09
CA LEU A 29 -21.99 20.18 10.65
C LEU A 29 -20.52 20.42 10.29
N LEU A 30 -20.23 21.47 9.52
CA LEU A 30 -18.86 21.82 9.16
C LEU A 30 -18.01 22.15 10.39
N GLY A 31 -18.57 22.85 11.37
CA GLY A 31 -17.90 23.10 12.65
C GLY A 31 -17.56 21.80 13.40
N SER A 32 -18.43 20.79 13.35
CA SER A 32 -18.17 19.48 13.99
C SER A 32 -17.04 18.69 13.32
N PHE A 33 -16.74 18.97 12.05
CA PHE A 33 -15.67 18.28 11.33
C PHE A 33 -14.28 18.72 11.76
N GLU A 34 -14.11 19.87 12.43
CA GLU A 34 -12.80 20.28 12.94
C GLU A 34 -12.19 19.23 13.88
N GLU A 35 -12.98 18.71 14.82
CA GLU A 35 -12.55 17.63 15.72
C GLU A 35 -12.26 16.33 14.96
N THR A 36 -13.07 16.04 13.93
CA THR A 36 -12.89 14.85 13.09
C THR A 36 -11.58 14.93 12.32
N PHE A 37 -11.26 16.08 11.71
CA PHE A 37 -10.03 16.30 10.97
C PHE A 37 -8.80 16.29 11.87
N LEU A 38 -8.91 16.80 13.09
CA LEU A 38 -7.85 16.69 14.09
C LEU A 38 -7.59 15.23 14.48
N ALA A 39 -8.65 14.44 14.68
CA ALA A 39 -8.53 13.00 14.94
C ALA A 39 -7.91 12.26 13.73
N LEU A 40 -8.30 12.62 12.51
CA LEU A 40 -7.72 12.07 11.28
C LEU A 40 -6.23 12.38 11.18
N LYS A 41 -5.83 13.64 11.42
CA LYS A 41 -4.43 14.08 11.40
C LYS A 41 -3.58 13.26 12.37
N ASN A 42 -4.02 13.17 13.64
CA ASN A 42 -3.34 12.39 14.65
C ASN A 42 -3.22 10.91 14.24
N GLY A 43 -4.28 10.33 13.68
CA GLY A 43 -4.25 8.95 13.22
C GLY A 43 -3.28 8.68 12.07
N ILE A 44 -3.13 9.63 11.14
CA ILE A 44 -2.15 9.54 10.04
C ILE A 44 -0.72 9.72 10.59
N GLU A 45 -0.50 10.67 11.50
CA GLU A 45 0.80 10.86 12.16
C GLU A 45 1.22 9.61 12.95
N GLU A 46 0.29 8.94 13.62
CA GLU A 46 0.52 7.64 14.25
C GLU A 46 0.90 6.56 13.24
N CYS A 47 0.30 6.56 12.04
CA CYS A 47 0.69 5.65 10.96
C CYS A 47 2.12 5.94 10.49
N HIS A 48 2.48 7.22 10.31
CA HIS A 48 3.85 7.63 9.99
C HIS A 48 4.86 7.21 11.06
N ALA A 49 4.50 7.32 12.34
CA ALA A 49 5.34 6.90 13.44
C ALA A 49 5.67 5.40 13.39
N LEU A 50 4.79 4.55 12.84
CA LEU A 50 5.05 3.12 12.61
C LEU A 50 6.13 2.86 11.55
N PHE A 51 6.37 3.80 10.64
CA PHE A 51 7.42 3.73 9.62
C PHE A 51 8.67 4.54 9.97
N ALA A 52 8.60 5.39 11.01
CA ALA A 52 9.74 6.18 11.45
C ALA A 52 10.92 5.28 11.85
N PRO A 53 12.18 5.67 11.56
CA PRO A 53 13.38 4.88 11.90
C PRO A 53 13.69 4.73 13.41
N ALA A 54 12.75 5.06 14.30
CA ALA A 54 13.00 5.26 15.73
C ALA A 54 13.05 3.97 16.58
N HIS A 55 12.82 2.79 15.98
CA HIS A 55 12.80 1.51 16.69
C HIS A 55 13.66 0.45 16.00
N ARG A 56 13.99 -0.64 16.71
CA ARG A 56 14.83 -1.78 16.27
C ARG A 56 14.36 -2.51 14.99
N GLY A 57 13.34 -1.99 14.28
CA GLY A 57 12.72 -2.59 13.11
C GLY A 57 11.87 -3.81 13.45
N SER A 58 11.05 -4.21 12.49
CA SER A 58 10.32 -5.48 12.53
C SER A 58 11.24 -6.59 12.03
N THR A 59 11.61 -7.53 12.91
CA THR A 59 12.34 -8.74 12.51
C THR A 59 11.34 -9.86 12.24
N LEU A 60 11.24 -10.23 10.97
CA LEU A 60 10.26 -11.16 10.42
C LEU A 60 10.95 -12.48 10.11
N VAL A 61 10.33 -13.58 10.51
CA VAL A 61 10.85 -14.92 10.25
C VAL A 61 10.41 -15.36 8.86
N LEU A 62 11.36 -15.90 8.08
CA LEU A 62 11.11 -16.57 6.81
C LEU A 62 11.24 -18.07 7.04
N SER A 63 10.14 -18.81 6.98
CA SER A 63 10.20 -20.26 7.13
C SER A 63 9.13 -20.97 6.33
N SER A 64 9.53 -21.89 5.46
CA SER A 64 8.59 -22.80 4.82
C SER A 64 8.03 -23.80 5.85
N PRO A 65 6.70 -23.94 6.03
CA PRO A 65 6.11 -24.78 7.08
C PRO A 65 6.36 -26.30 6.93
N ARG A 66 6.85 -26.78 5.77
CA ARG A 66 6.96 -28.22 5.46
C ARG A 66 8.20 -28.64 4.67
N SER A 67 8.69 -27.80 3.76
CA SER A 67 9.77 -28.20 2.84
C SER A 67 11.18 -27.92 3.37
N GLU A 68 11.30 -27.15 4.45
CA GLU A 68 12.56 -26.56 4.93
C GLU A 68 13.43 -25.93 3.82
N SER A 69 12.82 -25.61 2.68
CA SER A 69 13.51 -25.20 1.46
C SER A 69 14.07 -23.79 1.59
N ILE A 70 13.48 -22.99 2.47
CA ILE A 70 13.96 -21.66 2.81
C ILE A 70 13.77 -21.47 4.31
N LYS A 71 14.83 -20.98 4.97
CA LYS A 71 14.84 -20.60 6.38
C LYS A 71 15.58 -19.28 6.53
N GLY A 72 15.12 -18.41 7.40
CA GLY A 72 15.77 -17.11 7.53
C GLY A 72 15.02 -16.14 8.41
N HIS A 73 15.55 -14.93 8.46
CA HIS A 73 14.89 -13.78 9.06
C HIS A 73 15.29 -12.52 8.31
N ILE A 74 14.40 -11.55 8.26
CA ILE A 74 14.61 -10.24 7.64
C ILE A 74 14.22 -9.18 8.65
N THR A 75 15.02 -8.13 8.80
CA THR A 75 14.68 -6.96 9.61
C THR A 75 14.35 -5.78 8.70
N ARG A 76 13.09 -5.36 8.73
CA ARG A 76 12.58 -4.18 8.04
C ARG A 76 12.55 -2.98 8.98
N VAL A 77 12.93 -1.81 8.49
CA VAL A 77 12.76 -0.52 9.15
C VAL A 77 12.18 0.46 8.13
N GLY A 78 11.01 1.02 8.43
CA GLY A 78 10.31 1.89 7.49
C GLY A 78 10.07 1.21 6.14
N SER A 79 10.39 1.87 5.03
CA SER A 79 10.25 1.30 3.69
C SER A 79 11.41 0.39 3.26
N GLN A 80 12.37 0.08 4.14
CA GLN A 80 13.61 -0.61 3.76
C GLN A 80 13.86 -1.89 4.56
N ILE A 81 14.49 -2.86 3.92
CA ILE A 81 15.05 -4.04 4.56
C ILE A 81 16.53 -3.76 4.82
N ILE A 82 16.90 -3.63 6.10
CA ILE A 82 18.25 -3.23 6.51
C ILE A 82 19.18 -4.44 6.61
N LYS A 83 18.66 -5.58 7.04
CA LYS A 83 19.45 -6.80 7.24
C LYS A 83 18.58 -8.03 7.13
N GLY A 84 19.21 -9.16 6.88
CA GLY A 84 18.53 -10.45 6.90
C GLY A 84 19.46 -11.59 6.53
N THR A 85 19.03 -12.81 6.84
CA THR A 85 19.70 -14.05 6.42
C THR A 85 18.67 -14.94 5.76
N ILE A 86 18.99 -15.47 4.59
CA ILE A 86 18.13 -16.35 3.79
C ILE A 86 18.94 -17.60 3.43
N ASN A 87 18.60 -18.72 4.05
CA ASN A 87 19.20 -20.02 3.78
C ASN A 87 18.31 -20.79 2.80
N LEU A 88 18.85 -21.13 1.65
CA LEU A 88 18.18 -21.75 0.51
C LEU A 88 18.60 -23.22 0.38
N ARG A 89 17.61 -24.09 0.29
CA ARG A 89 17.70 -25.53 0.02
C ARG A 89 16.70 -25.88 -1.09
N LEU A 90 16.99 -25.38 -2.29
CA LEU A 90 16.18 -25.57 -3.47
C LEU A 90 16.44 -26.95 -4.08
N ARG A 91 15.51 -27.49 -4.89
CA ARG A 91 15.66 -28.85 -5.45
C ARG A 91 16.61 -28.88 -6.64
N THR A 92 16.68 -27.77 -7.37
CA THR A 92 17.41 -27.68 -8.64
C THR A 92 18.66 -26.80 -8.56
N HIS A 93 19.00 -26.29 -7.38
CA HIS A 93 20.15 -25.42 -7.13
C HIS A 93 20.90 -25.89 -5.88
N ALA A 94 22.23 -25.69 -5.85
CA ALA A 94 23.04 -26.00 -4.68
C ALA A 94 22.58 -25.18 -3.45
N PRO A 95 22.71 -25.71 -2.22
CA PRO A 95 22.38 -24.96 -1.02
C PRO A 95 23.17 -23.64 -0.95
N LEU A 96 22.48 -22.56 -0.62
CA LEU A 96 23.05 -21.21 -0.62
C LEU A 96 22.58 -20.43 0.59
N ASN A 97 23.48 -19.78 1.32
CA ASN A 97 23.14 -18.91 2.44
C ASN A 97 23.45 -17.48 2.03
N LEU A 98 22.42 -16.66 1.89
CA LEU A 98 22.51 -15.25 1.53
C LEU A 98 22.34 -14.38 2.77
N MET A 99 23.22 -13.42 2.96
CA MET A 99 23.08 -12.37 3.97
C MET A 99 22.80 -11.05 3.26
N ILE A 100 21.79 -10.31 3.70
CA ILE A 100 21.56 -8.94 3.25
C ILE A 100 22.45 -8.05 4.11
N SER A 101 23.48 -7.48 3.52
CA SER A 101 24.38 -6.57 4.23
C SER A 101 23.76 -5.19 4.37
N PRO A 102 23.85 -4.55 5.55
CA PRO A 102 23.61 -3.12 5.63
C PRO A 102 24.66 -2.43 4.76
N ILE A 103 24.25 -1.69 3.73
CA ILE A 103 25.18 -0.93 2.90
C ILE A 103 25.78 0.17 3.79
N SER A 104 27.01 -0.05 4.23
CA SER A 104 27.82 0.93 4.92
C SER A 104 28.41 1.87 3.87
N SER A 105 27.68 2.91 3.48
CA SER A 105 28.33 4.09 2.91
C SER A 105 28.99 4.88 4.05
N ASP A 106 30.21 5.34 3.83
CA ASP A 106 31.13 5.88 4.85
C ASP A 106 30.50 6.77 5.95
N ALA A 107 30.85 6.45 7.20
CA ALA A 107 30.89 7.19 8.48
C ALA A 107 29.99 8.42 8.81
N LYS A 108 29.08 8.89 7.95
CA LYS A 108 28.21 10.05 8.23
C LYS A 108 26.83 10.01 7.58
N THR A 109 26.49 8.99 6.80
CA THR A 109 25.29 9.02 5.96
C THR A 109 24.63 7.64 5.88
N LYS A 110 23.34 7.61 6.27
CA LYS A 110 22.28 6.64 5.95
C LYS A 110 22.73 5.21 5.56
N ILE A 111 22.35 4.23 6.38
CA ILE A 111 22.38 2.81 5.97
C ILE A 111 21.32 2.65 4.87
N ASP A 112 21.76 2.52 3.62
CA ASP A 112 20.83 2.24 2.52
C ASP A 112 20.51 0.74 2.53
N GLY A 113 19.29 0.41 2.98
CA GLY A 113 18.77 -0.95 2.90
C GLY A 113 18.13 -1.23 1.54
N LEU A 114 17.70 -2.47 1.34
CA LEU A 114 16.88 -2.84 0.20
C LEU A 114 15.53 -2.10 0.28
N SER A 115 15.28 -1.17 -0.64
CA SER A 115 14.06 -0.36 -0.68
C SER A 115 12.87 -1.15 -1.22
N LEU A 116 11.75 -1.09 -0.51
CA LEU A 116 10.46 -1.60 -0.94
C LEU A 116 9.67 -0.44 -1.58
N SER A 117 9.53 -0.47 -2.90
CA SER A 117 8.84 0.57 -3.67
C SER A 117 7.39 0.77 -3.19
N SER A 118 6.69 -0.32 -2.91
CA SER A 118 5.31 -0.31 -2.41
C SER A 118 5.17 0.49 -1.11
N LEU A 119 6.05 0.27 -0.12
CA LEU A 119 6.04 1.05 1.13
C LEU A 119 6.49 2.49 0.92
N SER A 120 7.40 2.73 0.00
CA SER A 120 7.82 4.09 -0.34
C SER A 120 6.64 4.88 -0.93
N THR A 121 5.81 4.24 -1.75
CA THR A 121 4.55 4.83 -2.24
C THR A 121 3.55 5.03 -1.12
N LEU A 122 3.40 4.06 -0.21
CA LEU A 122 2.52 4.21 0.95
C LEU A 122 2.90 5.41 1.83
N CYS A 123 4.18 5.59 2.15
CA CYS A 123 4.61 6.76 2.93
C CYS A 123 4.25 8.08 2.21
N LYS A 124 4.43 8.14 0.88
CA LYS A 124 4.04 9.31 0.09
C LYS A 124 2.52 9.56 0.11
N LEU A 125 1.70 8.52 0.05
CA LEU A 125 0.24 8.65 0.15
C LEU A 125 -0.18 9.19 1.52
N LEU A 126 0.51 8.76 2.59
CA LEU A 126 0.29 9.31 3.93
C LEU A 126 0.70 10.78 4.01
N ASP A 127 1.85 11.17 3.45
CA ASP A 127 2.29 12.57 3.38
C ASP A 127 1.26 13.44 2.63
N GLN A 128 0.79 12.97 1.48
CA GLN A 128 -0.26 13.64 0.70
C GLN A 128 -1.58 13.75 1.48
N SER A 129 -1.92 12.73 2.28
CA SER A 129 -3.12 12.78 3.12
C SER A 129 -3.01 13.82 4.25
N LEU A 130 -1.81 14.05 4.80
CA LEU A 130 -1.58 15.13 5.76
C LEU A 130 -1.66 16.51 5.10
N GLU A 131 -1.03 16.68 3.93
CA GLU A 131 -1.09 17.94 3.18
C GLU A 131 -2.54 18.31 2.80
N CYS A 132 -3.34 17.32 2.40
CA CYS A 132 -4.77 17.46 2.15
C CYS A 132 -5.54 17.99 3.38
N LEU A 133 -5.28 17.43 4.57
CA LEU A 133 -5.90 17.91 5.81
C LEU A 133 -5.45 19.33 6.16
N GLU A 134 -4.17 19.65 6.02
CA GLU A 134 -3.63 20.98 6.35
C GLU A 134 -4.10 22.08 5.39
N SER A 135 -4.39 21.71 4.14
CA SER A 135 -4.99 22.63 3.15
C SER A 135 -6.49 22.85 3.38
N THR A 136 -7.14 22.08 4.25
CA THR A 136 -8.58 22.21 4.49
C THR A 136 -8.86 23.44 5.35
N ARG A 137 -9.69 24.35 4.85
CA ARG A 137 -10.17 25.52 5.57
C ARG A 137 -11.57 25.25 6.10
N PHE A 138 -11.77 25.53 7.37
CA PHE A 138 -13.09 25.52 7.99
C PHE A 138 -13.67 26.93 8.00
N PRO A 139 -15.00 27.07 7.84
CA PRO A 139 -15.66 28.35 8.01
C PRO A 139 -15.45 28.82 9.45
N VAL A 140 -14.77 29.95 9.63
CA VAL A 140 -14.52 30.53 10.95
C VAL A 140 -15.86 31.00 11.51
N ALA A 141 -16.27 30.43 12.65
CA ALA A 141 -17.36 30.98 13.44
C ALA A 141 -16.86 32.23 14.17
N ASP A 142 -16.85 33.39 13.49
CA ASP A 142 -16.49 34.66 14.10
C ASP A 142 -17.42 34.94 15.28
N THR A 143 -16.90 34.75 16.49
CA THR A 143 -17.49 35.17 17.75
C THR A 143 -17.29 36.68 17.87
N GLY A 144 -18.17 37.47 17.25
CA GLY A 144 -18.38 38.87 17.66
C GLY A 144 -18.21 39.98 16.62
N ALA A 145 -18.01 39.68 15.34
CA ALA A 145 -18.11 40.69 14.28
C ALA A 145 -19.13 40.25 13.23
N GLU A 146 -20.04 41.14 12.86
CA GLU A 146 -21.09 40.96 11.85
C GLU A 146 -20.50 40.78 10.43
N GLN A 147 -19.70 39.74 10.22
CA GLN A 147 -19.37 39.24 8.89
C GLN A 147 -20.35 38.12 8.58
N THR A 148 -21.41 38.48 7.87
CA THR A 148 -22.35 37.54 7.27
C THR A 148 -21.58 36.66 6.28
N ALA A 149 -21.13 35.48 6.71
CA ALA A 149 -20.74 34.42 5.78
C ALA A 149 -21.94 34.18 4.86
N THR A 150 -21.78 34.54 3.59
CA THR A 150 -22.88 34.43 2.63
C THR A 150 -23.17 32.96 2.39
N SER A 151 -24.43 32.59 2.12
CA SER A 151 -24.80 31.19 1.82
C SER A 151 -23.99 30.59 0.66
N LEU A 152 -23.47 31.43 -0.24
CA LEU A 152 -22.56 31.06 -1.31
C LEU A 152 -21.18 30.59 -0.81
N ASP A 153 -20.63 31.24 0.21
CA ASP A 153 -19.32 30.90 0.77
C ASP A 153 -19.39 29.55 1.50
N ILE A 154 -20.46 29.35 2.27
CA ILE A 154 -20.73 28.11 3.00
C ILE A 154 -20.89 26.90 2.05
N ASN A 155 -21.53 27.10 0.90
CA ASN A 155 -21.68 26.06 -0.12
C ASN A 155 -20.36 25.76 -0.85
N SER A 156 -19.52 26.79 -1.08
CA SER A 156 -18.19 26.59 -1.65
C SER A 156 -17.30 25.81 -0.68
N ASP A 157 -17.30 26.18 0.59
CA ASP A 157 -16.50 25.52 1.63
C ASP A 157 -16.94 24.06 1.84
N SER A 158 -18.25 23.79 1.86
CA SER A 158 -18.76 22.42 1.96
C SER A 158 -18.35 21.57 0.76
N SER A 159 -18.44 22.09 -0.47
CA SER A 159 -17.99 21.38 -1.66
C SER A 159 -16.48 21.10 -1.65
N HIS A 160 -15.69 22.05 -1.14
CA HIS A 160 -14.26 21.89 -0.97
C HIS A 160 -13.96 20.80 0.07
N ILE A 161 -14.57 20.85 1.26
CA ILE A 161 -14.41 19.84 2.30
C ILE A 161 -14.84 18.45 1.80
N PHE A 162 -15.94 18.35 1.06
CA PHE A 162 -16.37 17.10 0.42
C PHE A 162 -15.30 16.54 -0.53
N SER A 163 -14.72 17.43 -1.35
CA SER A 163 -13.66 17.03 -2.29
C SER A 163 -12.42 16.54 -1.55
N GLN A 164 -12.02 17.18 -0.46
CA GLN A 164 -10.88 16.76 0.38
C GLN A 164 -11.17 15.41 1.04
N LEU A 165 -12.36 15.21 1.61
CA LEU A 165 -12.78 13.92 2.17
C LEU A 165 -12.75 12.81 1.11
N ARG A 166 -13.22 13.07 -0.10
CA ARG A 166 -13.17 12.10 -1.20
C ARG A 166 -11.74 11.75 -1.61
N LEU A 167 -10.84 12.74 -1.65
CA LEU A 167 -9.42 12.52 -1.92
C LEU A 167 -8.76 11.69 -0.82
N LEU A 168 -9.05 11.98 0.45
CA LEU A 168 -8.57 11.20 1.60
C LEU A 168 -9.06 9.75 1.54
N HIS A 169 -10.36 9.56 1.25
CA HIS A 169 -10.95 8.24 1.10
C HIS A 169 -10.23 7.41 0.03
N SER A 170 -10.01 7.99 -1.15
CA SER A 170 -9.26 7.35 -2.24
C SER A 170 -7.82 7.01 -1.83
N SER A 171 -7.12 7.93 -1.14
CA SER A 171 -5.74 7.70 -0.67
C SER A 171 -5.66 6.58 0.37
N PHE A 172 -6.62 6.49 1.29
CA PHE A 172 -6.67 5.41 2.28
C PHE A 172 -6.99 4.06 1.65
N GLN A 173 -7.92 4.02 0.68
CA GLN A 173 -8.19 2.81 -0.08
C GLN A 173 -6.95 2.33 -0.83
N GLU A 174 -6.25 3.24 -1.49
CA GLU A 174 -5.00 2.93 -2.19
C GLU A 174 -3.93 2.40 -1.23
N SER A 175 -3.75 3.07 -0.09
CA SER A 175 -2.82 2.63 0.97
C SER A 175 -3.16 1.22 1.48
N LEU A 176 -4.44 0.89 1.62
CA LEU A 176 -4.90 -0.44 2.03
C LEU A 176 -4.66 -1.50 0.94
N LEU A 177 -4.81 -1.16 -0.35
CA LEU A 177 -4.50 -2.05 -1.46
C LEU A 177 -3.00 -2.39 -1.51
N ILE A 178 -2.14 -1.40 -1.28
CA ILE A 178 -0.69 -1.60 -1.15
C ILE A 178 -0.37 -2.60 -0.03
N LEU A 179 -0.97 -2.45 1.15
CA LEU A 179 -0.74 -3.34 2.29
C LEU A 179 -1.27 -4.76 2.07
N LYS A 180 -2.36 -4.90 1.30
CA LYS A 180 -2.88 -6.22 0.88
C LYS A 180 -2.01 -6.87 -0.19
N GLY A 181 -1.27 -6.09 -0.98
CA GLY A 181 -0.52 -6.59 -2.13
C GLY A 181 -1.43 -6.95 -3.30
N SER A 182 -2.61 -6.33 -3.38
CA SER A 182 -3.52 -6.44 -4.52
C SER A 182 -3.30 -5.24 -5.42
N ASP A 183 -3.25 -5.49 -6.73
CA ASP A 183 -3.38 -4.41 -7.68
C ASP A 183 -4.81 -3.87 -7.66
N PRO A 184 -5.00 -2.56 -7.91
CA PRO A 184 -6.33 -2.06 -8.20
C PRO A 184 -6.92 -2.84 -9.38
N PRO A 185 -8.24 -3.04 -9.45
CA PRO A 185 -8.87 -3.79 -10.52
C PRO A 185 -8.64 -3.07 -11.87
N SER A 186 -7.57 -3.44 -12.56
CA SER A 186 -7.30 -3.01 -13.92
C SER A 186 -8.23 -3.73 -14.87
N LYS A 187 -8.81 -2.98 -15.81
CA LYS A 187 -9.64 -3.51 -16.91
C LYS A 187 -8.81 -4.22 -18.01
N SER A 188 -7.50 -4.34 -17.85
CA SER A 188 -6.63 -5.03 -18.81
C SER A 188 -6.62 -6.55 -18.58
N GLY A 189 -6.68 -7.31 -19.68
CA GLY A 189 -6.77 -8.76 -19.68
C GLY A 189 -5.63 -9.51 -18.95
N PRO A 190 -5.74 -10.85 -18.85
CA PRO A 190 -4.99 -11.68 -17.90
C PRO A 190 -3.47 -11.85 -18.18
N SER A 191 -2.86 -11.12 -19.12
CA SER A 191 -1.49 -11.36 -19.57
C SER A 191 -0.41 -10.49 -18.91
N ASP A 192 -0.74 -9.34 -18.33
CA ASP A 192 0.22 -8.48 -17.62
C ASP A 192 -0.20 -8.30 -16.16
N LYS A 193 0.09 -9.31 -15.33
CA LYS A 193 0.01 -9.20 -13.87
C LYS A 193 1.24 -8.46 -13.33
N THR A 194 1.51 -7.27 -13.85
CA THR A 194 2.50 -6.37 -13.27
C THR A 194 1.84 -5.60 -12.15
N SER A 195 2.41 -5.67 -10.96
CA SER A 195 1.86 -4.90 -9.86
C SER A 195 2.08 -3.42 -10.12
N HIS A 196 1.06 -2.59 -9.92
CA HIS A 196 1.20 -1.13 -10.06
C HIS A 196 2.29 -0.57 -9.14
N TYR A 197 2.59 -1.27 -8.04
CA TYR A 197 3.53 -0.86 -7.01
C TYR A 197 4.89 -1.59 -7.07
N ALA A 198 5.01 -2.63 -7.92
CA ALA A 198 6.24 -3.38 -8.11
C ALA A 198 6.41 -3.79 -9.58
N LYS A 199 7.50 -3.33 -10.21
CA LYS A 199 7.84 -3.74 -11.58
C LYS A 199 8.09 -5.25 -11.63
N ALA A 200 7.92 -5.84 -12.82
CA ALA A 200 8.19 -7.27 -12.99
C ALA A 200 9.65 -7.59 -12.63
N TRP A 201 9.86 -8.72 -11.95
CA TRP A 201 11.15 -9.18 -11.43
C TRP A 201 12.28 -9.25 -12.47
N HIS A 202 11.94 -9.40 -13.76
CA HIS A 202 12.90 -9.47 -14.86
C HIS A 202 13.23 -8.09 -15.47
N LEU A 203 12.36 -7.10 -15.30
CA LEU A 203 12.56 -5.74 -15.81
C LEU A 203 13.45 -4.91 -14.90
N GLU A 204 13.25 -5.03 -13.58
CA GLU A 204 14.05 -4.34 -12.58
C GLU A 204 14.55 -5.34 -11.53
N PRO A 205 15.57 -6.14 -11.89
CA PRO A 205 16.08 -7.17 -11.00
C PRO A 205 16.81 -6.56 -9.81
N LEU A 206 16.70 -7.22 -8.66
CA LEU A 206 17.48 -6.92 -7.47
C LEU A 206 18.99 -6.90 -7.79
N GLN A 207 19.70 -5.91 -7.26
CA GLN A 207 21.14 -5.80 -7.46
C GLN A 207 21.88 -6.91 -6.69
N SER A 208 22.92 -7.49 -7.30
CA SER A 208 23.65 -8.64 -6.74
C SER A 208 24.51 -8.31 -5.53
N ASP A 209 25.03 -7.08 -5.50
CA ASP A 209 25.92 -6.53 -4.48
C ASP A 209 25.23 -6.29 -3.12
N LEU A 210 23.89 -6.33 -3.08
CA LEU A 210 23.10 -6.26 -1.84
C LEU A 210 23.21 -7.53 -0.98
N PHE A 211 23.74 -8.61 -1.55
CA PHE A 211 23.84 -9.92 -0.90
C PHE A 211 25.29 -10.32 -0.68
N ILE A 212 25.52 -11.01 0.44
CA ILE A 212 26.80 -11.63 0.79
C ILE A 212 26.57 -13.12 1.03
N PRO A 213 27.12 -14.03 0.19
CA PRO A 213 27.82 -13.76 -1.07
C PRO A 213 26.89 -13.14 -2.12
N GLU A 214 27.47 -12.54 -3.17
CA GLU A 214 26.71 -11.90 -4.26
C GLU A 214 25.68 -12.85 -4.86
N LEU A 215 24.50 -12.32 -5.20
CA LEU A 215 23.42 -13.12 -5.76
C LEU A 215 23.84 -13.72 -7.12
N PRO A 216 23.84 -15.06 -7.29
CA PRO A 216 24.19 -15.70 -8.55
C PRO A 216 23.25 -15.31 -9.70
N SER A 217 23.75 -15.24 -10.93
CA SER A 217 22.91 -14.97 -12.12
C SER A 217 21.88 -16.07 -12.41
N THR A 218 22.09 -17.28 -11.87
CA THR A 218 21.16 -18.41 -11.91
C THR A 218 19.98 -18.27 -10.95
N LEU A 219 19.94 -17.22 -10.14
CA LEU A 219 18.87 -16.95 -9.19
C LEU A 219 18.27 -15.56 -9.40
N ALA A 220 16.95 -15.50 -9.41
CA ALA A 220 16.19 -14.26 -9.26
C ALA A 220 15.49 -14.28 -7.90
N LEU A 221 15.67 -13.21 -7.14
CA LEU A 221 14.98 -12.99 -5.88
C LEU A 221 14.07 -11.77 -6.07
N ASP A 222 12.90 -11.80 -5.46
CA ASP A 222 11.93 -10.71 -5.42
C ASP A 222 11.25 -10.67 -4.05
N ILE A 223 11.06 -9.46 -3.50
CA ILE A 223 10.41 -9.25 -2.21
C ILE A 223 9.30 -8.23 -2.39
N SER A 224 8.06 -8.65 -2.15
CA SER A 224 6.88 -7.80 -2.23
C SER A 224 6.08 -7.86 -0.93
N ILE A 225 5.03 -7.04 -0.83
CA ILE A 225 4.12 -7.03 0.32
C ILE A 225 2.83 -7.71 -0.08
N ARG A 226 2.34 -8.58 0.81
CA ARG A 226 1.05 -9.24 0.68
C ARG A 226 0.46 -9.43 2.07
N GLU A 227 -0.80 -9.01 2.25
CA GLU A 227 -1.55 -9.16 3.51
C GLU A 227 -0.72 -8.75 4.76
N CYS A 228 -0.13 -7.55 4.73
CA CYS A 228 0.72 -7.01 5.80
C CYS A 228 1.95 -7.87 6.17
N SER A 229 2.38 -8.75 5.25
CA SER A 229 3.54 -9.63 5.38
C SER A 229 4.47 -9.46 4.18
N LEU A 230 5.72 -9.91 4.29
CA LEU A 230 6.65 -9.93 3.15
C LEU A 230 6.51 -11.25 2.40
N LEU A 231 6.28 -11.17 1.08
CA LEU A 231 6.30 -12.29 0.18
C LEU A 231 7.67 -12.36 -0.51
N LEU A 232 8.46 -13.37 -0.15
CA LEU A 232 9.71 -13.70 -0.83
C LEU A 232 9.42 -14.68 -1.97
N THR A 233 9.71 -14.28 -3.20
CA THR A 233 9.67 -15.16 -4.37
C THR A 233 11.09 -15.41 -4.88
N ILE A 234 11.46 -16.68 -5.00
CA ILE A 234 12.75 -17.12 -5.52
C ILE A 234 12.54 -17.94 -6.78
N ARG A 235 13.32 -17.64 -7.81
CA ARG A 235 13.29 -18.27 -9.12
C ARG A 235 14.68 -18.81 -9.44
N VAL A 236 14.75 -20.09 -9.79
CA VAL A 236 15.96 -20.68 -10.38
C VAL A 236 15.89 -20.51 -11.89
N LEU A 237 16.90 -19.87 -12.45
CA LEU A 237 16.98 -19.50 -13.85
C LEU A 237 17.91 -20.45 -14.60
N GLU A 238 17.53 -20.78 -15.83
CA GLU A 238 18.33 -21.56 -16.77
C GLU A 238 18.49 -20.76 -18.08
N PRO A 239 19.71 -20.54 -18.59
CA PRO A 239 19.93 -19.84 -19.85
C PRO A 239 19.26 -20.55 -21.02
N CYS A 240 18.61 -19.81 -21.93
CA CYS A 240 18.01 -20.40 -23.13
C CYS A 240 19.06 -20.95 -24.11
N SER A 241 20.30 -20.44 -24.06
CA SER A 241 21.43 -20.87 -24.91
C SER A 241 21.99 -22.24 -24.52
N GLN A 242 21.72 -22.72 -23.31
CA GLN A 242 22.17 -24.03 -22.87
C GLN A 242 21.24 -25.09 -23.47
N SER A 243 21.72 -25.78 -24.51
CA SER A 243 21.01 -26.93 -25.09
C SER A 243 20.75 -27.95 -23.99
N GLN A 244 19.51 -28.43 -23.89
CA GLN A 244 19.15 -29.51 -22.96
C GLN A 244 20.10 -30.67 -23.20
N THR A 245 21.05 -30.87 -22.29
CA THR A 245 22.01 -31.96 -22.43
C THR A 245 21.23 -33.26 -22.54
N LEU A 246 21.57 -34.16 -23.46
CA LEU A 246 20.82 -35.40 -23.68
C LEU A 246 20.55 -36.16 -22.36
N SER A 247 21.49 -36.08 -21.40
CA SER A 247 21.33 -36.59 -20.03
C SER A 247 20.12 -36.01 -19.26
N SER A 248 19.81 -34.71 -19.41
CA SER A 248 18.64 -34.08 -18.78
C SER A 248 17.34 -34.57 -19.42
N ILE A 249 17.34 -34.82 -20.74
CA ILE A 249 16.21 -35.39 -21.47
C ILE A 249 15.97 -36.84 -21.02
N PHE A 250 17.02 -37.65 -20.88
CA PHE A 250 16.91 -39.03 -20.38
C PHE A 250 16.50 -39.10 -18.89
N LEU A 251 17.01 -38.21 -18.03
CA LEU A 251 16.62 -38.14 -16.61
C LEU A 251 15.16 -37.69 -16.42
N THR A 252 14.67 -36.80 -17.28
CA THR A 252 13.25 -36.38 -17.28
C THR A 252 12.35 -37.51 -17.80
N GLY A 253 12.78 -38.24 -18.84
CA GLY A 253 12.03 -39.36 -19.43
C GLY A 253 11.92 -40.61 -18.55
N ILE A 254 12.84 -40.81 -17.60
CA ILE A 254 12.81 -41.94 -16.63
C ILE A 254 12.05 -41.56 -15.33
N GLY A 255 11.55 -40.32 -15.22
CA GLY A 255 10.76 -39.88 -14.06
C GLY A 255 11.57 -39.56 -12.80
N VAL A 256 12.91 -39.51 -12.91
CA VAL A 256 13.83 -39.23 -11.79
C VAL A 256 13.85 -37.73 -11.45
N GLN A 257 13.62 -36.86 -12.43
CA GLN A 257 13.56 -35.42 -12.22
C GLN A 257 12.29 -34.85 -12.87
N ARG A 258 11.18 -34.87 -12.13
CA ARG A 258 9.94 -34.18 -12.55
C ARG A 258 10.22 -32.68 -12.64
N ARG A 259 9.87 -32.05 -13.77
CA ARG A 259 9.81 -30.59 -13.85
C ARG A 259 8.85 -30.09 -12.77
N LEU A 260 9.26 -29.09 -12.02
CA LEU A 260 8.42 -28.50 -10.99
C LEU A 260 7.38 -27.63 -11.69
N GLU A 261 6.14 -28.08 -11.72
CA GLU A 261 5.06 -27.34 -12.37
C GLU A 261 4.86 -25.99 -11.66
N HIS A 262 5.00 -24.90 -12.41
CA HIS A 262 4.67 -23.55 -11.98
C HIS A 262 4.18 -22.72 -13.18
N ASP A 263 3.49 -21.63 -12.90
CA ASP A 263 2.89 -20.70 -13.86
C ASP A 263 3.86 -20.15 -14.91
N GLU A 264 5.12 -19.92 -14.51
CA GLU A 264 6.16 -19.33 -15.37
C GLU A 264 6.96 -20.34 -16.22
N MET A 265 6.69 -21.65 -16.16
CA MET A 265 7.58 -22.72 -16.68
C MET A 265 7.74 -22.73 -18.22
N ASN A 266 6.76 -22.19 -18.95
CA ASN A 266 6.76 -22.15 -20.42
C ASN A 266 7.09 -20.77 -20.99
N HIS A 267 7.54 -19.84 -20.14
CA HIS A 267 7.83 -18.47 -20.54
C HIS A 267 9.34 -18.22 -20.54
N GLU A 268 9.78 -17.38 -21.47
CA GLU A 268 11.15 -16.90 -21.57
C GLU A 268 11.18 -15.44 -21.14
N PHE A 269 12.21 -15.07 -20.38
CA PHE A 269 12.36 -13.73 -19.84
C PHE A 269 13.74 -13.18 -20.19
N LEU A 270 13.83 -11.88 -20.44
CA LEU A 270 15.11 -11.18 -20.52
C LEU A 270 15.51 -10.78 -19.10
N TYR A 271 16.54 -11.41 -18.55
CA TYR A 271 17.04 -11.14 -17.21
C TYR A 271 18.51 -10.72 -17.28
N ARG A 272 18.82 -9.50 -16.82
CA ARG A 272 20.18 -8.93 -16.83
C ARG A 272 20.90 -9.05 -18.18
N GLY A 273 20.14 -8.92 -19.28
CA GLY A 273 20.66 -8.99 -20.65
C GLY A 273 20.74 -10.40 -21.24
N GLU A 274 20.39 -11.45 -20.48
CA GLU A 274 20.36 -12.83 -20.97
C GLU A 274 18.94 -13.37 -21.05
N MET A 275 18.67 -14.18 -22.09
CA MET A 275 17.40 -14.89 -22.21
C MET A 275 17.41 -16.12 -21.30
N VAL A 276 16.48 -16.17 -20.35
CA VAL A 276 16.38 -17.19 -19.32
C VAL A 276 14.99 -17.81 -19.25
N ARG A 277 14.93 -19.05 -18.77
CA ARG A 277 13.70 -19.75 -18.39
C ARG A 277 13.70 -20.04 -16.90
N VAL A 278 12.51 -20.02 -16.29
CA VAL A 278 12.34 -20.34 -14.87
C VAL A 278 12.17 -21.85 -14.73
N LYS A 279 13.09 -22.48 -14.00
CA LYS A 279 13.15 -23.93 -13.76
C LYS A 279 12.45 -24.36 -12.47
N GLU A 280 12.53 -23.51 -11.46
CA GLU A 280 11.93 -23.70 -10.15
C GLU A 280 11.49 -22.35 -9.62
N LYS A 281 10.26 -22.27 -9.08
CA LYS A 281 9.72 -21.10 -8.40
C LYS A 281 9.30 -21.50 -7.00
N CYS A 282 9.79 -20.78 -6.00
CA CYS A 282 9.43 -20.97 -4.60
C CYS A 282 8.94 -19.65 -4.01
N GLN A 283 7.81 -19.70 -3.31
CA GLN A 283 7.19 -18.53 -2.69
C GLN A 283 6.96 -18.78 -1.21
N ILE A 284 7.36 -17.82 -0.37
CA ILE A 284 7.22 -17.89 1.07
C ILE A 284 6.80 -16.55 1.62
N GLU A 285 5.80 -16.59 2.47
CA GLU A 285 5.36 -15.46 3.25
C GLU A 285 6.12 -15.44 4.57
N SER A 286 6.57 -14.26 4.98
CA SER A 286 7.14 -14.03 6.29
C SER A 286 6.08 -14.13 7.38
N SER A 287 6.51 -14.18 8.64
CA SER A 287 5.63 -13.82 9.74
C SER A 287 5.01 -12.44 9.51
N ALA A 288 3.77 -12.25 9.99
CA ALA A 288 3.07 -10.98 9.85
C ALA A 288 3.85 -9.83 10.49
N ASP A 289 3.88 -8.68 9.81
CA ASP A 289 4.60 -7.52 10.31
C ASP A 289 3.69 -6.70 11.23
N PRO A 290 4.03 -6.57 12.53
CA PRO A 290 3.17 -5.88 13.49
C PRO A 290 2.96 -4.40 13.16
N CYS A 291 3.96 -3.73 12.57
CA CYS A 291 3.83 -2.34 12.16
C CYS A 291 2.90 -2.20 10.95
N LEU A 292 2.99 -3.11 9.97
CA LEU A 292 2.08 -3.08 8.81
C LEU A 292 0.65 -3.44 9.21
N LEU A 293 0.46 -4.43 10.09
CA LEU A 293 -0.84 -4.77 10.64
C LEU A 293 -1.47 -3.62 11.42
N SER A 294 -0.68 -2.96 12.28
CA SER A 294 -1.15 -1.81 13.05
C SER A 294 -1.52 -0.64 12.14
N CYS A 295 -0.71 -0.38 11.11
CA CYS A 295 -1.00 0.64 10.10
C CYS A 295 -2.30 0.31 9.35
N ALA A 296 -2.45 -0.92 8.85
CA ALA A 296 -3.66 -1.35 8.14
C ALA A 296 -4.92 -1.19 9.00
N ALA A 297 -4.86 -1.60 10.28
CA ALA A 297 -5.97 -1.45 11.20
C ALA A 297 -6.36 0.01 11.43
N LYS A 298 -5.35 0.89 11.63
CA LYS A 298 -5.58 2.34 11.78
C LYS A 298 -6.18 2.94 10.52
N LEU A 299 -5.60 2.65 9.35
CA LEU A 299 -6.11 3.13 8.06
C LEU A 299 -7.55 2.70 7.80
N GLN A 300 -7.95 1.48 8.17
CA GLN A 300 -9.36 1.05 8.07
C GLN A 300 -10.30 1.86 8.96
N VAL A 301 -9.86 2.26 10.16
CA VAL A 301 -10.67 3.11 11.04
C VAL A 301 -10.79 4.52 10.47
N LEU A 302 -9.69 5.09 9.98
CA LEU A 302 -9.67 6.41 9.34
C LEU A 302 -10.54 6.44 8.09
N GLU A 303 -10.45 5.41 7.25
CA GLU A 303 -11.28 5.24 6.04
C GLU A 303 -12.78 5.26 6.36
N ARG A 304 -13.21 4.52 7.37
CA ARG A 304 -14.61 4.55 7.84
C ARG A 304 -15.02 5.90 8.41
N SER A 305 -14.12 6.58 9.13
CA SER A 305 -14.41 7.91 9.67
C SER A 305 -14.63 8.93 8.54
N VAL A 306 -13.81 8.86 7.48
CA VAL A 306 -13.97 9.72 6.30
C VAL A 306 -15.27 9.40 5.56
N LEU A 307 -15.59 8.12 5.37
CA LEU A 307 -16.86 7.71 4.77
C LEU A 307 -18.08 8.26 5.55
N GLY A 308 -18.07 8.14 6.87
CA GLY A 308 -19.14 8.69 7.71
C GLY A 308 -19.27 10.20 7.58
N ALA A 309 -18.15 10.93 7.50
CA ALA A 309 -18.17 12.38 7.26
C ALA A 309 -18.71 12.74 5.87
N MET A 310 -18.35 11.97 4.84
CA MET A 310 -18.87 12.15 3.48
C MET A 310 -20.38 11.90 3.42
N GLU A 311 -20.87 10.83 4.06
CA GLU A 311 -22.30 10.52 4.13
C GLU A 311 -23.07 11.62 4.86
N ALA A 312 -22.57 12.07 6.02
CA ALA A 312 -23.18 13.17 6.77
C ALA A 312 -23.30 14.45 5.92
N LEU A 313 -22.23 14.82 5.21
CA LEU A 313 -22.27 16.00 4.34
C LEU A 313 -23.22 15.81 3.15
N ARG A 314 -23.24 14.63 2.53
CA ARG A 314 -24.16 14.31 1.42
C ARG A 314 -25.61 14.43 1.86
N THR A 315 -25.95 13.96 3.05
CA THR A 315 -27.33 14.05 3.58
C THR A 315 -27.79 15.49 3.81
N VAL A 316 -26.89 16.40 4.20
CA VAL A 316 -27.23 17.81 4.44
C VAL A 316 -27.26 18.63 3.14
N LEU A 317 -26.48 18.22 2.14
CA LEU A 317 -26.42 18.89 0.83
C LEU A 317 -27.54 18.49 -0.13
N ASP A 318 -28.44 17.57 0.24
CA ASP A 318 -29.49 17.01 -0.62
C ASP A 318 -28.96 16.61 -2.02
N CYS A 319 -27.71 16.14 -2.08
CA CYS A 319 -27.17 15.57 -3.32
C CYS A 319 -27.80 14.19 -3.51
N GLU A 320 -28.95 14.14 -4.18
CA GLU A 320 -29.55 12.91 -4.69
C GLU A 320 -28.50 12.16 -5.52
N GLU A 321 -28.49 10.82 -5.38
CA GLU A 321 -27.58 9.94 -6.10
C GLU A 321 -27.81 10.11 -7.61
N GLU A 322 -26.93 10.85 -8.30
CA GLU A 322 -26.74 10.63 -9.73
C GLU A 322 -26.07 9.25 -9.89
N GLU A 323 -26.91 8.22 -10.09
CA GLU A 323 -26.53 6.84 -10.45
C GLU A 323 -25.61 6.76 -11.67
#